data_AF-A0A1I6VBK7-F1
#
_entry.id   AF-A0A1I6VBK7-F1
#
_cell.length_a   1.000
_cell.length_b   1.000
_cell.length_c   1.000
_cell.angle_alpha   90.00
_cell.angle_beta   90.00
_cell.angle_gamma   90.00
#
_symmetry.space_group_name_H-M   'P 1'
#
loop_
_entity.id
_entity.type
_entity.pdbx_description
1 polymer ?
#
loop_
_entity_poly.entity_id
_entity_poly.type
_entity_poly.pdbx_seq_one_letter_code
_entity_poly.pdbx_strand_id
1 'polypeptide(L)'
;MFNTQQIKEIIPHRYPFLLVNRILEIEEGKRTVGIKNVTANEEFFNGHFSDYPVMPGVLIVESLAQVSTVIMLMKDENRGKIGLFAGIDCCRFKKQVHPGD
;
A
#
# COMPACT_ATOMS: atom_id res chain seq x y z
N MET A 1 -10.59 -8.90 -8.69
CA MET A 1 -10.49 -7.48 -8.29
C MET A 1 -11.02 -7.32 -6.88
N PHE A 2 -10.31 -6.59 -6.02
CA PHE A 2 -10.69 -6.41 -4.62
C PHE A 2 -10.92 -4.94 -4.26
N ASN A 3 -11.98 -4.70 -3.51
CA ASN A 3 -12.22 -3.42 -2.82
C ASN A 3 -11.57 -3.42 -1.42
N THR A 4 -11.61 -2.27 -0.74
CA THR A 4 -11.00 -2.10 0.58
C THR A 4 -11.48 -3.11 1.63
N GLN A 5 -12.75 -3.52 1.61
CA GLN A 5 -13.26 -4.50 2.59
C GLN A 5 -12.67 -5.88 2.35
N GLN A 6 -12.63 -6.33 1.10
CA GLN A 6 -11.98 -7.59 0.72
C GLN A 6 -10.48 -7.57 1.02
N ILE A 7 -9.80 -6.43 0.84
CA ILE A 7 -8.38 -6.28 1.21
C ILE A 7 -8.20 -6.46 2.73
N LYS A 8 -9.08 -5.87 3.55
CA LYS A 8 -9.02 -5.98 5.02
C LYS A 8 -9.24 -7.41 5.54
N GLU A 9 -9.93 -8.26 4.78
CA GLU A 9 -10.08 -9.68 5.08
C GLU A 9 -8.78 -10.46 4.84
N ILE A 10 -7.92 -9.98 3.94
CA ILE A 10 -6.68 -10.65 3.53
C ILE A 10 -5.48 -10.16 4.36
N ILE A 11 -5.34 -8.85 4.56
CA ILE A 11 -4.20 -8.25 5.27
C ILE A 11 -4.64 -7.60 6.60
N PRO A 12 -3.77 -7.62 7.64
CA PRO A 12 -4.14 -7.15 8.98
C PRO A 12 -4.17 -5.62 9.11
N HIS A 13 -3.60 -4.88 8.16
CA HIS A 13 -3.46 -3.42 8.20
C HIS A 13 -4.82 -2.71 8.34
N ARG A 14 -4.88 -1.67 9.19
CA ARG A 14 -6.05 -0.80 9.43
C ARG A 14 -5.61 0.66 9.47
N TYR A 15 -6.55 1.60 9.49
CA TYR A 15 -6.25 3.03 9.66
C TYR A 15 -5.36 3.25 10.90
N PRO A 16 -4.34 4.13 10.84
CA PRO A 16 -3.96 4.99 9.70
C PRO A 16 -3.00 4.34 8.69
N PHE A 17 -2.74 3.04 8.79
CA PHE A 17 -1.66 2.34 8.07
C PHE A 17 -2.15 1.30 7.04
N LEU A 18 -3.42 1.33 6.64
CA LEU A 18 -3.89 0.62 5.45
C LEU A 18 -3.77 1.54 4.25
N LEU A 19 -2.79 1.28 3.39
CA LEU A 19 -2.39 2.16 2.29
C LEU A 19 -2.70 1.57 0.91
N VAL A 20 -3.70 0.69 0.83
CA VAL A 20 -4.19 0.16 -0.44
C VAL A 20 -5.71 0.27 -0.46
N ASN A 21 -6.25 0.94 -1.48
CA ASN A 21 -7.68 1.13 -1.64
C ASN A 21 -8.30 0.04 -2.50
N ARG A 22 -7.63 -0.40 -3.57
CA ARG A 22 -8.16 -1.38 -4.52
C ARG A 22 -7.05 -2.25 -5.09
N ILE A 23 -7.40 -3.49 -5.46
CA ILE A 23 -6.59 -4.35 -6.32
C ILE A 23 -7.29 -4.52 -7.67
N LEU A 24 -6.61 -4.13 -8.74
CA LEU A 24 -7.09 -4.16 -10.12
C LEU A 24 -6.76 -5.48 -10.81
N GLU A 25 -5.54 -5.97 -10.65
CA GLU A 25 -5.05 -7.16 -11.34
C GLU A 25 -4.36 -8.08 -10.34
N ILE A 26 -4.57 -9.39 -10.51
CA ILE A 26 -3.86 -10.44 -9.78
C ILE A 26 -3.52 -11.54 -10.77
N GLU A 27 -2.23 -11.83 -10.90
CA GLU A 27 -1.69 -13.03 -11.53
C GLU A 27 -0.94 -13.81 -10.44
N GLU A 28 -1.56 -14.87 -9.94
CA GLU A 28 -1.10 -15.60 -8.75
C GLU A 28 0.39 -16.00 -8.83
N GLY A 29 1.13 -15.67 -7.78
CA GLY A 29 2.57 -15.96 -7.68
C GLY A 29 3.47 -15.13 -8.62
N LYS A 30 2.92 -14.16 -9.37
CA LYS A 30 3.68 -13.41 -10.37
C LYS A 30 3.52 -11.89 -10.27
N ARG A 31 2.29 -11.38 -10.31
CA ARG A 31 2.04 -9.93 -10.41
C ARG A 31 0.74 -9.54 -9.72
N THR A 32 0.74 -8.35 -9.14
CA THR A 32 -0.46 -7.69 -8.62
C THR A 32 -0.38 -6.20 -8.92
N VAL A 33 -1.52 -5.57 -9.20
CA VAL A 33 -1.63 -4.13 -9.43
C VAL A 33 -2.67 -3.56 -8.50
N GLY A 34 -2.25 -2.59 -7.68
CA GLY A 34 -3.12 -1.91 -6.71
C GLY A 34 -3.21 -0.41 -6.95
N ILE A 35 -4.22 0.20 -6.34
CA ILE A 35 -4.39 1.65 -6.26
C ILE A 35 -4.32 2.08 -4.80
N LYS A 36 -3.50 3.10 -4.55
CA LYS A 36 -3.57 3.98 -3.37
C LYS A 36 -4.03 5.35 -3.86
N ASN A 37 -5.20 5.78 -3.42
CA ASN A 37 -5.65 7.16 -3.66
C ASN A 37 -4.88 8.07 -2.71
N VAL A 38 -4.40 9.21 -3.20
CA VAL A 38 -3.70 10.21 -2.40
C VAL A 38 -4.60 11.44 -2.23
N THR A 39 -4.94 11.78 -0.99
CA THR A 39 -5.84 12.90 -0.71
C THR A 39 -5.29 13.80 0.40
N ALA A 40 -5.60 15.10 0.32
CA ALA A 40 -5.18 16.07 1.33
C ALA A 40 -5.75 15.77 2.72
N ASN A 41 -6.80 14.95 2.80
CA ASN A 41 -7.43 14.51 4.05
C ASN A 41 -6.74 13.29 4.70
N GLU A 42 -5.45 13.06 4.43
CA GLU A 42 -4.66 12.02 5.10
C GLU A 42 -3.78 12.63 6.19
N GLU A 43 -3.77 11.99 7.36
CA GLU A 43 -3.17 12.52 8.60
C GLU A 43 -1.69 12.92 8.44
N PHE A 44 -0.91 12.17 7.64
CA PHE A 44 0.51 12.44 7.45
C PHE A 44 0.79 13.75 6.71
N PHE A 45 -0.17 14.32 5.95
CA PHE A 45 0.04 15.59 5.27
C PHE A 45 0.06 16.79 6.22
N ASN A 46 -0.54 16.69 7.42
CA ASN A 46 -0.44 17.73 8.44
C ASN A 46 1.03 18.00 8.83
N GLY A 47 1.87 16.96 8.78
CA GLY A 47 3.28 17.00 9.17
C GLY A 47 4.29 16.85 8.03
N HIS A 48 3.87 16.54 6.80
CA HIS A 48 4.79 16.26 5.69
C HIS A 48 4.35 16.94 4.37
N PHE A 49 4.44 18.26 4.26
CA PHE A 49 4.76 19.28 5.27
C PHE A 49 3.65 20.33 5.28
N SER A 50 3.50 21.12 6.35
CA SER A 50 2.31 21.96 6.58
C SER A 50 1.90 22.87 5.39
N ASP A 51 2.86 23.46 4.68
CA ASP A 51 2.61 24.29 3.48
C ASP A 51 3.11 23.65 2.17
N TYR A 52 3.48 22.36 2.22
CA TYR A 52 4.01 21.62 1.09
C TYR A 52 3.63 20.13 1.23
N PRO A 53 2.35 19.79 0.98
CA PRO A 53 1.88 18.41 1.16
C PRO A 53 2.52 17.51 0.11
N VAL A 54 3.36 16.57 0.56
CA VAL A 54 4.02 15.59 -0.29
C VAL A 54 3.96 14.23 0.39
N MET A 55 3.54 13.18 -0.31
CA MET A 55 3.45 11.86 0.29
C MET A 55 4.85 11.38 0.69
N PRO A 56 5.08 10.95 1.94
CA PRO A 56 6.38 10.41 2.33
C PRO A 56 6.75 9.21 1.44
N GLY A 57 7.95 9.21 0.88
CA GLY A 57 8.40 8.12 -0.02
C GLY A 57 8.34 6.74 0.64
N VAL A 58 8.57 6.68 1.96
CA VAL A 58 8.43 5.45 2.75
C VAL A 58 7.01 4.88 2.73
N LEU A 59 5.97 5.72 2.64
CA LEU A 59 4.58 5.26 2.54
C LEU A 59 4.25 4.76 1.13
N ILE A 60 4.95 5.24 0.09
CA ILE A 60 4.85 4.67 -1.26
C ILE A 60 5.41 3.25 -1.25
N VAL A 61 6.57 3.04 -0.62
CA VAL A 61 7.18 1.71 -0.46
C VAL A 61 6.27 0.79 0.36
N GLU A 62 5.71 1.29 1.46
CA GLU A 62 4.76 0.52 2.28
C GLU A 62 3.52 0.12 1.47
N SER A 63 2.97 1.03 0.66
CA SER A 63 1.84 0.73 -0.23
C SER A 63 2.18 -0.41 -1.20
N LEU A 64 3.38 -0.42 -1.77
CA LEU A 64 3.87 -1.51 -2.64
C LEU A 64 4.01 -2.83 -1.88
N ALA A 65 4.53 -2.78 -0.65
CA ALA A 65 4.66 -3.96 0.21
C ALA A 65 3.28 -4.53 0.56
N GLN A 66 2.29 -3.70 0.88
CA GLN A 66 0.93 -4.14 1.18
C GLN A 66 0.23 -4.75 -0.05
N VAL A 67 0.36 -4.14 -1.23
CA VAL A 67 -0.15 -4.72 -2.49
C VAL A 67 0.45 -6.11 -2.72
N SER A 68 1.75 -6.26 -2.52
CA SER A 68 2.46 -7.55 -2.65
C SER A 68 2.03 -8.55 -1.56
N THR A 69 1.75 -8.08 -0.35
CA THR A 69 1.29 -8.92 0.75
C THR A 69 -0.10 -9.50 0.48
N VAL A 70 -0.98 -8.76 -0.21
CA VAL A 70 -2.30 -9.28 -0.61
C VAL A 70 -2.14 -10.56 -1.43
N ILE A 71 -1.33 -10.55 -2.48
CA ILE A 71 -1.13 -11.76 -3.32
C ILE A 71 -0.43 -12.89 -2.57
N MET A 72 0.48 -12.58 -1.64
CA MET A 72 1.17 -13.59 -0.83
C MET A 72 0.23 -14.31 0.15
N LEU A 73 -0.67 -13.59 0.81
CA LEU A 73 -1.58 -14.13 1.83
C LEU A 73 -2.86 -14.76 1.27
N MET A 74 -3.13 -14.57 -0.03
CA MET A 74 -4.23 -15.28 -0.71
C MET A 74 -4.01 -16.78 -0.84
N LYS A 75 -2.74 -17.21 -0.88
CA LYS A 75 -2.40 -18.64 -0.90
C LYS A 75 -2.91 -19.30 0.38
N ASP A 76 -3.59 -20.44 0.26
CA ASP A 76 -4.21 -21.11 1.40
C ASP A 76 -3.21 -21.43 2.51
N GLU A 77 -1.97 -21.80 2.16
CA GLU A 77 -0.86 -22.03 3.11
C GLU A 77 -0.45 -20.79 3.91
N ASN A 78 -0.80 -19.58 3.47
CA ASN A 78 -0.41 -18.31 4.08
C ASN A 78 -1.57 -17.53 4.69
N ARG A 79 -2.82 -17.98 4.51
CA ARG A 79 -3.99 -17.31 5.10
C ARG A 79 -3.82 -17.12 6.60
N GLY A 80 -4.13 -15.92 7.09
CA GLY A 80 -4.06 -15.56 8.51
C GLY A 80 -2.65 -15.28 9.05
N LYS A 81 -1.59 -15.40 8.24
CA LYS A 81 -0.23 -15.00 8.64
C LYS A 81 -0.04 -13.48 8.52
N ILE A 82 1.03 -13.00 9.15
CA ILE A 82 1.49 -11.61 9.04
C ILE A 82 2.67 -11.57 8.07
N GLY A 83 2.56 -10.79 7.00
CA GLY A 83 3.68 -10.50 6.11
C GLY A 83 4.62 -9.49 6.77
N LEU A 84 5.89 -9.86 6.95
CA LEU A 84 6.93 -8.95 7.43
C LEU A 84 7.83 -8.53 6.27
N PHE A 85 7.94 -7.22 6.06
CA PHE A 85 8.79 -6.65 5.04
C PHE A 85 10.22 -6.53 5.57
N ALA A 86 11.09 -7.47 5.16
CA ALA A 86 12.43 -7.63 5.75
C ALA A 86 13.48 -6.66 5.17
N GLY A 87 13.28 -6.16 3.95
CA GLY A 87 14.25 -5.30 3.29
C GLY A 87 13.81 -4.86 1.92
N ILE A 88 14.49 -3.85 1.39
CA ILE A 88 14.29 -3.33 0.06
C ILE A 88 15.65 -3.00 -0.57
N ASP A 89 15.84 -3.48 -1.79
CA ASP A 89 17.03 -3.19 -2.59
C ASP A 89 16.69 -2.21 -3.71
N CYS A 90 17.69 -1.41 -4.12
CA CYS A 90 17.61 -0.55 -5.31
C CYS A 90 16.41 0.43 -5.35
N CYS A 91 15.89 0.84 -4.18
CA CYS A 91 14.79 1.81 -4.11
C CYS A 91 15.22 3.21 -4.59
N ARG A 92 14.46 3.79 -5.52
CA ARG A 92 14.66 5.15 -6.03
C ARG A 92 13.31 5.82 -6.29
N PHE A 93 13.10 6.99 -5.69
CA PHE A 93 11.96 7.85 -5.98
C PHE A 93 12.28 8.77 -7.16
N LYS A 94 11.42 8.81 -8.17
CA LYS A 94 11.64 9.58 -9.41
C LYS A 94 10.90 10.91 -9.44
N LYS A 95 9.73 10.96 -8.82
CA LYS A 95 8.86 12.14 -8.72
C LYS A 95 8.21 12.16 -7.35
N GLN A 96 7.86 13.36 -6.91
CA GLN A 96 7.02 13.57 -5.73
C GLN A 96 5.57 13.20 -6.07
N VAL A 97 4.83 12.77 -5.06
CA VAL A 97 3.41 12.43 -5.14
C VAL A 97 2.67 13.40 -4.24
N HIS A 98 1.61 14.02 -4.76
CA HIS A 98 0.84 15.07 -4.10
C HIS A 98 -0.63 14.66 -3.94
N PRO A 99 -1.38 15.32 -3.05
CA PRO A 99 -2.83 15.18 -3.01
C PRO A 99 -3.48 15.34 -4.40
N GLY A 100 -4.31 14.37 -4.80
CA GLY A 100 -5.01 14.36 -6.08
C GLY A 100 -4.39 13.46 -7.16
N ASP A 101 -3.16 12.98 -6.95
CA ASP A 101 -2.57 11.89 -7.74
C ASP A 101 -3.25 10.54 -7.43
#